data_AF-A0A6J6ZBM7-F1
#
_entry.id   AF-A0A6J6ZBM7-F1
#
_cell.length_a   1.000
_cell.length_b   1.000
_cell.length_c   1.000
_cell.angle_alpha   90.00
_cell.angle_beta   90.00
_cell.angle_gamma   90.00
#
_symmetry.space_group_name_H-M   'P 1'
#
loop_
_entity.id
_entity.type
_entity.pdbx_description
1 polymer ?
#
loop_
_entity_poly.entity_id
_entity_poly.type
_entity_poly.pdbx_seq_one_letter_code
_entity_poly.pdbx_strand_id
1 'polypeptide(L)'
;MIEYLNLVSTDEVRVTALELAYARHGSVEILVPSIYGAEIAASKGAGRRRKEPWTWDAFLAELASEADRAIALDLRSRLEAVPAPVGARRFWFGNRPGGGIFFRIHGYRHCAFQLWQNSAHELLIYGNWTVWGAVEHHEGFRRLAEALGQSHLAGAESVPAREVDLDKFWTAAVECDRAINSSGPEPRGPGPRIEGETVV
;
A
#
# COMPACT_ATOMS: atom_id res chain seq x y z
N MET A 1 26.46 3.13 -9.26
CA MET A 1 27.45 2.02 -9.14
C MET A 1 27.54 1.48 -7.71
N ILE A 2 27.73 2.31 -6.67
CA ILE A 2 27.71 1.86 -5.25
C ILE A 2 26.35 1.29 -4.83
N GLU A 3 25.25 1.87 -5.31
CA GLU A 3 23.90 1.37 -5.06
C GLU A 3 23.68 -0.03 -5.63
N TYR A 4 24.23 -0.33 -6.80
CA TYR A 4 24.19 -1.69 -7.37
C TYR A 4 25.01 -2.67 -6.53
N LEU A 5 26.17 -2.25 -6.03
CA LEU A 5 27.01 -3.08 -5.16
C LEU A 5 26.32 -3.39 -3.82
N ASN A 6 25.67 -2.41 -3.19
CA ASN A 6 24.88 -2.65 -1.97
C ASN A 6 23.61 -3.48 -2.23
N LEU A 7 23.09 -3.51 -3.47
CA LEU A 7 21.97 -4.36 -3.86
C LEU A 7 22.37 -5.85 -3.99
N VAL A 8 23.62 -6.12 -4.34
CA VAL A 8 24.13 -7.49 -4.58
C VAL A 8 25.05 -8.00 -3.46
N SER A 9 25.32 -7.19 -2.43
CA SER A 9 26.09 -7.59 -1.24
C SER A 9 25.16 -8.17 -0.18
N THR A 10 25.60 -9.21 0.53
CA THR A 10 24.88 -9.77 1.69
C THR A 10 24.72 -8.73 2.80
N ASP A 11 23.61 -8.77 3.55
CA ASP A 11 23.19 -7.73 4.51
C ASP A 11 24.23 -7.39 5.62
N GLU A 12 25.20 -8.28 5.86
CA GLU A 12 26.29 -8.08 6.83
C GLU A 12 27.45 -7.19 6.31
N VAL A 13 27.52 -6.91 5.00
CA VAL A 13 28.59 -6.13 4.37
C VAL A 13 28.02 -4.90 3.67
N ARG A 14 28.39 -3.71 4.16
CA ARG A 14 28.03 -2.43 3.50
C ARG A 14 29.24 -1.83 2.81
N VAL A 15 29.11 -1.57 1.52
CA VAL A 15 30.13 -0.88 0.73
C VAL A 15 29.89 0.62 0.82
N THR A 16 30.83 1.34 1.44
CA THR A 16 30.88 2.81 1.43
C THR A 16 32.02 3.24 0.50
N ALA A 17 31.74 4.13 -0.44
CA ALA A 17 32.82 4.76 -1.20
C ALA A 17 33.34 5.97 -0.42
N LEU A 18 34.64 5.95 -0.17
CA LEU A 18 35.38 7.13 0.23
C LEU A 18 35.91 7.83 -1.02
N GLU A 19 35.71 9.13 -1.10
CA GLU A 19 36.49 10.00 -1.96
C GLU A 19 37.66 10.54 -1.14
N LEU A 20 38.88 10.42 -1.67
CA LEU A 20 40.08 10.93 -1.00
C LEU A 20 40.55 12.16 -1.76
N ALA A 21 40.40 13.34 -1.15
CA ALA A 21 41.03 14.54 -1.66
C ALA A 21 42.50 14.56 -1.24
N TYR A 22 43.39 14.89 -2.18
CA TYR A 22 44.82 14.89 -1.96
C TYR A 22 45.35 16.31 -1.84
N ALA A 23 46.07 16.60 -0.75
CA ALA A 23 46.78 17.86 -0.56
C ALA A 23 48.23 17.60 -0.14
N ARG A 24 49.17 18.37 -0.68
CA ARG A 24 50.59 18.26 -0.34
C ARG A 24 51.13 19.62 0.11
N HIS A 25 51.86 19.63 1.23
CA HIS A 25 52.57 20.80 1.71
C HIS A 25 54.02 20.43 2.06
N GLY A 26 54.97 20.91 1.24
CA GLY A 26 56.38 20.56 1.37
C GLY A 26 56.65 19.06 1.17
N SER A 27 57.16 18.40 2.21
CA SER A 27 57.43 16.96 2.23
C SER A 27 56.29 16.11 2.81
N VAL A 28 55.17 16.72 3.21
CA VAL A 28 54.04 16.02 3.84
C VAL A 28 52.86 15.93 2.87
N GLU A 29 52.32 14.73 2.75
CA GLU A 29 51.13 14.40 1.96
C GLU A 29 49.96 14.14 2.91
N ILE A 30 48.83 14.77 2.64
CA ILE A 30 47.62 14.71 3.46
C ILE A 30 46.49 14.19 2.57
N LEU A 31 45.91 13.07 3.00
CA LEU A 31 44.68 12.53 2.44
C LEU A 31 43.52 13.00 3.31
N VAL A 32 42.59 13.76 2.71
CA VAL A 32 41.37 14.21 3.38
C VAL A 32 40.21 13.34 2.89
N PRO A 33 39.69 12.43 3.73
CA PRO A 33 38.56 11.60 3.35
C PRO A 33 37.26 12.40 3.41
N SER A 34 36.48 12.33 2.33
CA SER A 34 35.07 12.73 2.31
C SER A 34 34.21 11.55 1.86
N ILE A 35 33.04 11.38 2.48
CA ILE A 35 32.09 10.35 2.08
C ILE A 35 31.24 10.91 0.95
N TYR A 36 31.31 10.29 -0.24
CA TYR A 36 30.51 10.68 -1.38
C TYR A 36 29.02 10.54 -1.04
N GLY A 37 28.27 11.65 -1.05
CA GLY A 37 26.83 11.67 -0.78
C GLY A 37 26.41 11.81 0.69
N ALA A 38 27.30 12.22 1.60
CA ALA A 38 26.94 12.49 3.00
C ALA A 38 25.77 13.49 3.15
N GLU A 39 25.67 14.47 2.25
CA GLU A 39 24.57 15.43 2.20
C GLU A 39 23.24 14.79 1.74
N ILE A 40 23.29 13.90 0.76
CA ILE A 40 22.11 13.16 0.27
C ILE A 40 21.62 12.16 1.33
N ALA A 41 22.51 11.56 2.10
CA ALA A 41 22.18 10.69 3.22
C ALA A 41 21.55 11.47 4.40
N ALA A 42 22.05 12.67 4.70
CA ALA A 42 21.49 13.54 5.74
C ALA A 42 20.08 14.06 5.36
N SER A 43 19.88 14.47 4.10
CA SER A 43 18.56 14.90 3.60
C SER A 43 17.55 13.76 3.49
N LYS A 44 17.98 12.52 3.23
CA LYS A 44 17.09 11.33 3.27
C LYS A 44 16.84 10.81 4.69
N GLY A 45 17.69 11.15 5.66
CA GLY A 45 17.57 10.75 7.07
C GLY A 45 16.57 11.58 7.88
N ALA A 46 16.43 12.88 7.57
CA ALA A 46 15.55 13.80 8.30
C ALA A 46 14.04 13.60 8.01
N GLY A 47 13.69 12.85 6.96
CA GLY A 47 12.31 12.67 6.48
C GLY A 47 11.72 11.28 6.63
N ARG A 48 12.42 10.32 7.25
CA ARG A 48 11.88 8.96 7.44
C ARG A 48 10.94 8.93 8.65
N ARG A 49 9.79 9.62 8.54
CA ARG A 49 8.67 9.48 9.47
C ARG A 49 8.39 7.98 9.59
N ARG A 50 8.42 7.44 10.80
CA ARG A 50 8.23 6.00 11.06
C ARG A 50 6.94 5.57 10.35
N LYS A 51 7.05 4.62 9.41
CA LYS A 51 5.89 4.02 8.75
C LYS A 51 5.09 3.30 9.83
N GLU A 52 3.97 3.87 10.22
CA GLU A 52 3.08 3.30 11.23
C GLU A 52 1.82 2.77 10.52
N PRO A 53 1.32 1.59 10.89
CA PRO A 53 0.12 1.06 10.29
C PRO A 53 -1.06 1.98 10.59
N TRP A 54 -1.97 2.12 9.64
CA TRP A 54 -3.26 2.75 9.89
C TRP A 54 -3.99 2.03 11.01
N THR A 55 -4.67 2.80 11.84
CA THR A 55 -5.83 2.32 12.60
C THR A 55 -7.08 2.94 11.98
N TRP A 56 -8.24 2.34 12.24
CA TRP A 56 -9.49 2.91 11.76
C TRP A 56 -9.71 4.34 12.29
N ASP A 57 -9.43 4.56 13.58
CA ASP A 57 -9.62 5.86 14.22
C ASP A 57 -8.64 6.90 13.66
N ALA A 58 -7.38 6.54 13.43
CA ALA A 58 -6.40 7.44 12.82
C ALA A 58 -6.76 7.78 11.38
N PHE A 59 -7.23 6.80 10.60
CA PHE A 59 -7.68 7.02 9.23
C PHE A 59 -8.88 8.00 9.20
N LEU A 60 -9.89 7.78 10.03
CA LEU A 60 -11.05 8.69 10.08
C LEU A 60 -10.68 10.10 10.57
N ALA A 61 -9.78 10.19 11.55
CA ALA A 61 -9.35 11.48 12.08
C ALA A 61 -8.61 12.34 11.04
N GLU A 62 -7.96 11.70 10.06
CA GLU A 62 -7.23 12.39 8.99
C GLU A 62 -8.12 12.79 7.81
N LEU A 63 -9.36 12.29 7.68
CA LEU A 63 -10.27 12.72 6.61
C LEU A 63 -10.71 14.19 6.81
N ALA A 64 -10.68 14.99 5.75
CA ALA A 64 -11.03 16.41 5.82
C ALA A 64 -12.53 16.65 6.07
N SER A 65 -13.39 15.90 5.39
CA SER A 65 -14.84 16.17 5.38
C SER A 65 -15.63 15.21 6.27
N GLU A 66 -16.73 15.70 6.85
CA GLU A 66 -17.65 14.86 7.61
C GLU A 66 -18.44 13.89 6.72
N ALA A 67 -18.72 14.29 5.47
CA ALA A 67 -19.34 13.42 4.48
C ALA A 67 -18.48 12.20 4.18
N ASP A 68 -17.17 12.38 3.96
CA ASP A 68 -16.24 11.27 3.74
C ASP A 68 -16.14 10.36 4.97
N ARG A 69 -16.09 10.95 6.18
CA ARG A 69 -16.12 10.18 7.43
C ARG A 69 -17.39 9.33 7.53
N ALA A 70 -18.55 9.89 7.18
CA ALA A 70 -19.82 9.17 7.18
C ALA A 70 -19.82 8.02 6.16
N ILE A 71 -19.29 8.23 4.96
CA ILE A 71 -19.16 7.18 3.92
C ILE A 71 -18.25 6.05 4.39
N ALA A 72 -17.08 6.37 4.97
CA ALA A 72 -16.18 5.35 5.51
C ALA A 72 -16.84 4.53 6.63
N LEU A 73 -17.56 5.19 7.54
CA LEU A 73 -18.31 4.53 8.61
C LEU A 73 -19.45 3.65 8.07
N ASP A 74 -20.17 4.09 7.04
CA ASP A 74 -21.20 3.27 6.37
C ASP A 74 -20.59 2.00 5.77
N LEU A 75 -19.49 2.11 5.01
CA LEU A 75 -18.80 0.95 4.45
C LEU A 75 -18.30 -0.02 5.53
N ARG A 76 -17.81 0.49 6.66
CA ARG A 76 -17.44 -0.34 7.80
C ARG A 76 -18.65 -1.07 8.39
N SER A 77 -19.76 -0.35 8.61
CA SER A 77 -21.00 -0.95 9.12
C SER A 77 -21.50 -2.07 8.20
N ARG A 78 -21.50 -1.83 6.88
CA ARG A 78 -21.84 -2.86 5.88
C ARG A 78 -20.91 -4.07 5.94
N LEU A 79 -19.61 -3.87 6.14
CA LEU A 79 -18.64 -4.96 6.33
C LEU A 79 -18.92 -5.78 7.59
N GLU A 80 -19.25 -5.12 8.71
CA GLU A 80 -19.58 -5.77 9.97
C GLU A 80 -20.89 -6.57 9.88
N ALA A 81 -21.83 -6.17 9.00
CA ALA A 81 -23.07 -6.89 8.74
C ALA A 81 -22.90 -8.16 7.86
N VAL A 82 -21.78 -8.30 7.14
CA VAL A 82 -21.51 -9.49 6.32
C VAL A 82 -20.98 -10.63 7.20
N PRO A 83 -21.61 -11.82 7.19
CA PRO A 83 -21.14 -12.97 7.96
C PRO A 83 -19.71 -13.36 7.61
N ALA A 84 -18.92 -13.67 8.64
CA ALA A 84 -17.54 -14.11 8.51
C ALA A 84 -17.20 -15.17 9.57
N PRO A 85 -16.24 -16.06 9.31
CA PRO A 85 -15.74 -16.99 10.32
C PRO A 85 -15.26 -16.24 11.57
N VAL A 86 -15.45 -16.86 12.75
CA VAL A 86 -14.95 -16.31 14.01
C VAL A 86 -13.43 -16.10 13.92
N GLY A 87 -12.98 -14.89 14.26
CA GLY A 87 -11.56 -14.51 14.18
C GLY A 87 -11.06 -14.14 12.78
N ALA A 88 -11.93 -14.07 11.77
CA ALA A 88 -11.55 -13.57 10.45
C ALA A 88 -11.07 -12.11 10.53
N ARG A 89 -9.87 -11.84 10.01
CA ARG A 89 -9.37 -10.47 9.87
C ARG A 89 -10.13 -9.78 8.75
N ARG A 90 -10.97 -8.80 9.10
CA ARG A 90 -11.85 -8.05 8.19
C ARG A 90 -11.15 -6.90 7.47
N PHE A 91 -10.08 -6.41 8.08
CA PHE A 91 -9.24 -5.34 7.54
C PHE A 91 -7.78 -5.77 7.43
N TRP A 92 -7.11 -5.25 6.42
CA TRP A 92 -5.66 -5.14 6.42
C TRP A 92 -5.28 -3.68 6.26
N PHE A 93 -4.39 -3.20 7.14
CA PHE A 93 -4.01 -1.79 7.23
C PHE A 93 -2.63 -1.58 6.60
N GLY A 94 -2.55 -0.73 5.59
CA GLY A 94 -1.30 -0.18 5.07
C GLY A 94 -0.66 0.81 6.05
N ASN A 95 0.50 1.36 5.69
CA ASN A 95 1.28 2.25 6.56
C ASN A 95 1.19 3.73 6.15
N ARG A 96 0.87 4.61 7.10
CA ARG A 96 0.89 6.06 6.92
C ARG A 96 2.32 6.60 6.67
N PRO A 97 2.49 7.70 5.90
CA PRO A 97 1.45 8.56 5.32
C PRO A 97 0.81 8.05 4.03
N GLY A 98 1.20 6.86 3.53
CA GLY A 98 0.59 6.22 2.37
C GLY A 98 -0.32 5.05 2.74
N GLY A 99 -0.56 4.15 1.79
CA GLY A 99 -1.27 2.89 2.03
C GLY A 99 -2.76 3.06 2.32
N GLY A 100 -3.52 2.02 1.98
CA GLY A 100 -4.97 1.97 2.20
C GLY A 100 -5.40 1.04 3.32
N ILE A 101 -6.70 1.01 3.56
CA ILE A 101 -7.40 0.01 4.36
C ILE A 101 -8.08 -0.95 3.40
N PHE A 102 -7.62 -2.19 3.37
CA PHE A 102 -8.13 -3.22 2.49
C PHE A 102 -9.30 -3.94 3.14
N PHE A 103 -10.38 -4.15 2.38
CA PHE A 103 -11.60 -4.78 2.86
C PHE A 103 -11.59 -6.28 2.52
N ARG A 104 -11.55 -7.14 3.55
CA ARG A 104 -11.69 -8.59 3.43
C ARG A 104 -13.13 -8.99 3.73
N ILE A 105 -14.01 -8.86 2.73
CA ILE A 105 -15.47 -8.91 2.91
C ILE A 105 -15.98 -10.25 3.43
N HIS A 106 -15.32 -11.36 3.14
CA HIS A 106 -15.62 -12.66 3.79
C HIS A 106 -14.42 -13.21 4.59
N GLY A 107 -13.38 -12.39 4.80
CA GLY A 107 -12.14 -12.83 5.45
C GLY A 107 -11.19 -13.60 4.54
N TYR A 108 -11.43 -13.59 3.22
CA TYR A 108 -10.60 -14.29 2.23
C TYR A 108 -9.25 -13.61 2.00
N ARG A 109 -8.41 -14.24 1.17
CA ARG A 109 -7.04 -13.81 0.88
C ARG A 109 -7.01 -12.52 0.06
N HIS A 110 -7.71 -12.51 -1.07
CA HIS A 110 -7.72 -11.40 -2.01
C HIS A 110 -8.87 -10.45 -1.68
N CYS A 111 -8.58 -9.15 -1.65
CA CYS A 111 -9.56 -8.11 -1.33
C CYS A 111 -10.05 -7.46 -2.62
N ALA A 112 -11.35 -7.30 -2.78
CA ALA A 112 -11.94 -6.69 -3.97
C ALA A 112 -11.51 -5.21 -4.15
N PHE A 113 -11.44 -4.46 -3.05
CA PHE A 113 -11.10 -3.03 -3.04
C PHE A 113 -10.38 -2.61 -1.75
N GLN A 114 -9.89 -1.37 -1.73
CA GLN A 114 -9.36 -0.69 -0.56
C GLN A 114 -9.87 0.75 -0.48
N LEU A 115 -9.88 1.31 0.73
CA LEU A 115 -10.02 2.74 0.96
C LEU A 115 -8.63 3.36 1.13
N TRP A 116 -8.43 4.56 0.61
CA TRP A 116 -7.22 5.33 0.89
C TRP A 116 -7.52 6.83 0.85
N GLN A 117 -6.52 7.65 1.16
CA GLN A 117 -6.64 9.11 1.20
C GLN A 117 -5.58 9.73 0.31
N ASN A 118 -5.95 10.79 -0.40
CA ASN A 118 -4.99 11.63 -1.12
C ASN A 118 -4.39 12.70 -0.18
N SER A 119 -3.48 13.52 -0.71
CA SER A 119 -2.88 14.63 0.03
C SER A 119 -3.87 15.74 0.42
N ALA A 120 -5.06 15.75 -0.18
CA ALA A 120 -6.16 16.64 0.19
C ALA A 120 -7.05 16.04 1.28
N HIS A 121 -6.69 14.87 1.82
CA HIS A 121 -7.44 14.17 2.86
C HIS A 121 -8.88 13.79 2.45
N GLU A 122 -9.11 13.60 1.14
CA GLU A 122 -10.36 13.11 0.59
C GLU A 122 -10.39 11.59 0.63
N LEU A 123 -11.57 11.01 0.88
CA LEU A 123 -11.76 9.57 0.84
C LEU A 123 -11.84 9.06 -0.60
N LEU A 124 -10.98 8.10 -0.93
CA LEU A 124 -10.92 7.47 -2.24
C LEU A 124 -11.19 5.97 -2.13
N ILE A 125 -11.92 5.44 -3.12
CA ILE A 125 -12.12 4.02 -3.33
C ILE A 125 -11.20 3.57 -4.47
N TYR A 126 -10.49 2.47 -4.25
CA TYR A 126 -9.58 1.89 -5.24
C TYR A 126 -9.88 0.40 -5.42
N GLY A 127 -10.09 -0.02 -6.67
CA GLY A 127 -10.29 -1.42 -7.02
C GLY A 127 -8.98 -2.19 -7.16
N ASN A 128 -8.94 -3.43 -6.70
CA ASN A 128 -7.68 -4.17 -6.57
C ASN A 128 -7.44 -5.19 -7.71
N TRP A 129 -8.02 -5.00 -8.90
CA TRP A 129 -7.91 -5.96 -10.01
C TRP A 129 -6.51 -6.06 -10.64
N THR A 130 -5.59 -5.16 -10.30
CA THR A 130 -4.17 -5.23 -10.68
C THR A 130 -3.23 -5.47 -9.49
N VAL A 131 -3.76 -5.51 -8.27
CA VAL A 131 -2.94 -5.60 -7.03
C VAL A 131 -2.54 -7.04 -6.73
N TRP A 132 -3.38 -8.00 -7.10
CA TRP A 132 -3.24 -9.40 -6.75
C TRP A 132 -2.86 -10.24 -7.98
N GLY A 133 -1.57 -10.49 -8.21
CA GLY A 133 -1.13 -11.23 -9.41
C GLY A 133 -1.81 -12.59 -9.64
N ALA A 134 -2.26 -13.27 -8.58
CA ALA A 134 -2.97 -14.55 -8.69
C ALA A 134 -4.40 -14.43 -9.27
N VAL A 135 -5.01 -13.25 -9.20
CA VAL A 135 -6.36 -12.97 -9.68
C VAL A 135 -6.41 -11.68 -10.50
N GLU A 136 -5.28 -11.29 -11.07
CA GLU A 136 -5.15 -10.08 -11.87
C GLU A 136 -6.13 -10.15 -13.05
N HIS A 137 -6.90 -9.07 -13.25
CA HIS A 137 -7.93 -8.95 -14.28
C HIS A 137 -8.98 -10.07 -14.27
N HIS A 138 -9.17 -10.79 -13.15
CA HIS A 138 -10.16 -11.85 -13.04
C HIS A 138 -11.58 -11.35 -13.35
N GLU A 139 -12.38 -12.12 -14.08
CA GLU A 139 -13.73 -11.71 -14.53
C GLU A 139 -14.66 -11.30 -13.36
N GLY A 140 -14.45 -11.88 -12.19
CA GLY A 140 -15.13 -11.50 -10.94
C GLY A 140 -15.04 -10.01 -10.58
N PHE A 141 -14.00 -9.30 -11.06
CA PHE A 141 -13.85 -7.85 -10.87
C PHE A 141 -14.74 -7.00 -11.78
N ARG A 142 -15.32 -7.56 -12.85
CA ARG A 142 -16.01 -6.81 -13.90
C ARG A 142 -17.09 -5.87 -13.36
N ARG A 143 -18.02 -6.39 -12.56
CA ARG A 143 -19.13 -5.59 -11.99
C ARG A 143 -18.65 -4.52 -11.00
N LEU A 144 -17.57 -4.82 -10.26
CA LEU A 144 -16.98 -3.86 -9.34
C LEU A 144 -16.35 -2.68 -10.10
N ALA A 145 -15.60 -2.97 -11.17
CA ALA A 145 -15.02 -1.94 -12.01
C ALA A 145 -16.12 -1.09 -12.69
N GLU A 146 -17.18 -1.72 -13.19
CA GLU A 146 -18.34 -1.01 -13.76
C GLU A 146 -19.00 -0.06 -12.74
N ALA A 147 -19.12 -0.48 -11.47
CA ALA A 147 -19.65 0.37 -10.40
C ALA A 147 -18.76 1.58 -10.08
N LEU A 148 -17.48 1.53 -10.45
CA LEU A 148 -16.52 2.63 -10.36
C LEU A 148 -16.35 3.39 -11.69
N GLY A 149 -17.15 3.06 -12.72
CA GLY A 149 -17.04 3.67 -14.04
C GLY A 149 -15.77 3.27 -14.82
N GLN A 150 -15.15 2.13 -14.47
CA GLN A 150 -13.87 1.67 -14.99
C GLN A 150 -13.96 0.29 -15.65
N SER A 151 -12.88 -0.12 -16.31
CA SER A 151 -12.71 -1.47 -16.83
C SER A 151 -11.73 -2.26 -15.97
N HIS A 152 -12.15 -3.45 -15.55
CA HIS A 152 -11.28 -4.36 -14.81
C HIS A 152 -10.10 -4.91 -15.63
N LEU A 153 -10.07 -4.69 -16.96
CA LEU A 153 -8.97 -5.08 -17.86
C LEU A 153 -7.91 -3.98 -18.02
N ALA A 154 -8.16 -2.79 -17.46
CA ALA A 154 -7.23 -1.67 -17.46
C ALA A 154 -6.60 -1.50 -16.07
N GLY A 155 -5.64 -0.58 -15.97
CA GLY A 155 -5.14 -0.13 -14.66
C GLY A 155 -6.28 0.45 -13.83
N ALA A 156 -6.29 0.16 -12.53
CA ALA A 156 -7.25 0.76 -11.61
C ALA A 156 -6.88 2.21 -11.30
N GLU A 157 -7.87 3.08 -11.34
CA GLU A 157 -7.80 4.47 -10.91
C GLU A 157 -8.60 4.66 -9.61
N SER A 158 -8.24 5.69 -8.85
CA SER A 158 -8.96 6.01 -7.62
C SER A 158 -10.16 6.90 -7.90
N VAL A 159 -11.30 6.56 -7.29
CA VAL A 159 -12.53 7.32 -7.43
C VAL A 159 -12.87 7.98 -6.10
N PRO A 160 -13.22 9.28 -6.07
CA PRO A 160 -13.75 9.91 -4.87
C PRO A 160 -14.98 9.16 -4.35
N ALA A 161 -14.98 8.77 -3.08
CA ALA A 161 -16.05 7.93 -2.53
C ALA A 161 -17.43 8.59 -2.62
N ARG A 162 -17.48 9.93 -2.56
CA ARG A 162 -18.69 10.74 -2.73
C ARG A 162 -19.34 10.68 -4.12
N GLU A 163 -18.58 10.24 -5.14
CA GLU A 163 -19.05 10.14 -6.53
C GLU A 163 -19.56 8.73 -6.85
N VAL A 164 -19.45 7.81 -5.90
CA VAL A 164 -19.81 6.41 -6.07
C VAL A 164 -21.22 6.15 -5.54
N ASP A 165 -22.03 5.45 -6.33
CA ASP A 165 -23.28 4.85 -5.86
C ASP A 165 -22.93 3.69 -4.90
N LEU A 166 -22.91 3.99 -3.59
CA LEU A 166 -22.41 3.07 -2.57
C LEU A 166 -23.21 1.77 -2.49
N ASP A 167 -24.51 1.78 -2.80
CA ASP A 167 -25.33 0.58 -2.76
C ASP A 167 -24.98 -0.38 -3.90
N LYS A 168 -24.87 0.15 -5.12
CA LYS A 168 -24.41 -0.64 -6.27
C LYS A 168 -22.99 -1.13 -6.08
N PHE A 169 -22.10 -0.24 -5.63
CA PHE A 169 -20.71 -0.55 -5.37
C PHE A 169 -20.57 -1.65 -4.32
N TRP A 170 -21.25 -1.54 -3.18
CA TRP A 170 -21.15 -2.52 -2.11
C TRP A 170 -21.65 -3.89 -2.56
N THR A 171 -22.77 -3.94 -3.28
CA THR A 171 -23.31 -5.18 -3.84
C THR A 171 -22.30 -5.84 -4.77
N ALA A 172 -21.73 -5.08 -5.71
CA ALA A 172 -20.71 -5.57 -6.63
C ALA A 172 -19.43 -6.02 -5.91
N ALA A 173 -19.02 -5.33 -4.84
CA ALA A 173 -17.85 -5.69 -4.05
C ALA A 173 -18.02 -7.03 -3.33
N VAL A 174 -19.19 -7.28 -2.72
CA VAL A 174 -19.51 -8.55 -2.06
C VAL A 174 -19.51 -9.72 -3.05
N GLU A 175 -20.10 -9.52 -4.24
CA GLU A 175 -20.09 -10.51 -5.31
C GLU A 175 -18.67 -10.80 -5.82
N CYS A 176 -17.92 -9.73 -6.08
CA CYS A 176 -16.52 -9.80 -6.52
C CYS A 176 -15.67 -10.58 -5.51
N ASP A 177 -15.77 -10.28 -4.20
CA ASP A 177 -14.99 -10.93 -3.15
C ASP A 177 -15.20 -12.45 -3.13
N ARG A 178 -16.42 -12.93 -3.39
CA ARG A 178 -16.69 -14.37 -3.54
C ARG A 178 -16.07 -14.93 -4.81
N ALA A 179 -16.30 -14.28 -5.95
CA ALA A 179 -15.88 -14.76 -7.27
C ALA A 179 -14.35 -14.88 -7.40
N ILE A 180 -13.59 -13.90 -6.92
CA ILE A 180 -12.12 -13.91 -7.02
C ILE A 180 -11.47 -14.88 -6.01
N ASN A 181 -12.23 -15.41 -5.06
CA ASN A 181 -11.74 -16.33 -4.03
C ASN A 181 -12.38 -17.74 -4.11
N SER A 182 -13.30 -18.00 -5.06
CA SER A 182 -13.99 -19.29 -5.22
C SER A 182 -13.13 -20.41 -5.84
N SER A 183 -11.95 -20.09 -6.38
CA SER A 183 -11.04 -21.03 -7.06
C SER A 183 -9.99 -21.64 -6.12
N GLY A 184 -10.44 -22.22 -4.99
CA GLY A 184 -9.67 -23.15 -4.15
C GLY A 184 -9.10 -22.61 -2.81
N PRO A 185 -9.19 -23.39 -1.71
CA PRO A 185 -8.49 -23.11 -0.47
C PRO A 185 -7.06 -23.68 -0.52
N GLU A 186 -6.04 -22.82 -0.61
CA GLU A 186 -4.64 -23.15 -0.33
C GLU A 186 -4.08 -22.21 0.74
N PRO A 187 -3.04 -22.61 1.50
CA PRO A 187 -2.83 -22.17 2.87
C PRO A 187 -2.44 -20.70 2.99
N ARG A 188 -2.62 -20.18 4.21
CA ARG A 188 -2.30 -18.81 4.68
C ARG A 188 -0.90 -18.37 4.21
N GLY A 189 -0.81 -17.79 3.01
CA GLY A 189 0.38 -17.13 2.49
C GLY A 189 0.39 -15.64 2.85
N PRO A 190 1.58 -15.00 2.91
CA PRO A 190 1.68 -13.59 3.22
C PRO A 190 0.94 -12.75 2.16
N GLY A 191 0.53 -11.56 2.59
CA GLY A 191 -0.09 -10.54 1.73
C GLY A 191 0.81 -10.14 0.56
N PRO A 192 0.34 -9.20 -0.29
CA PRO A 192 1.08 -8.83 -1.49
C PRO A 192 2.41 -8.18 -1.10
N ARG A 193 3.48 -8.51 -1.82
CA ARG A 193 4.73 -7.72 -1.77
C ARG A 193 4.43 -6.34 -2.34
N ILE A 194 4.33 -5.37 -1.44
CA ILE A 194 4.55 -3.98 -1.82
C ILE A 194 6.07 -3.83 -1.96
N GLU A 195 6.54 -3.24 -3.06
CA GLU A 195 7.95 -2.91 -3.25
C GLU A 195 8.51 -2.27 -1.97
N GLY A 196 9.45 -2.97 -1.33
CA GLY A 196 10.08 -2.55 -0.07
C GLY A 196 10.11 -3.57 1.06
N GLU A 197 9.61 -4.80 0.90
CA GLU A 197 9.75 -5.86 1.90
C GLU A 197 10.76 -6.94 1.46
N THR A 198 12.00 -6.78 1.91
CA THR A 198 13.02 -7.84 1.94
C THR A 198 12.55 -8.91 2.91
N VAL A 199 12.45 -10.15 2.43
CA VAL A 199 12.23 -11.34 3.26
C VAL A 199 13.49 -11.56 4.09
N VAL A 200 13.35 -11.51 5.43
CA VAL A 200 14.32 -12.07 6.38
C VAL A 200 14.05 -13.56 6.51
#